data_AF-A0A353HRQ4-F1
#
_entry.id   AF-A0A353HRQ4-F1
#
_cell.length_a   1.000
_cell.length_b   1.000
_cell.length_c   1.000
_cell.angle_alpha   90.00
_cell.angle_beta   90.00
_cell.angle_gamma   90.00
#
_symmetry.space_group_name_H-M   'P 1'
#
loop_
_entity.id
_entity.type
_entity.pdbx_description
1 polymer ?
#
loop_
_entity_poly.entity_id
_entity_poly.type
_entity_poly.pdbx_seq_one_letter_code
_entity_poly.pdbx_strand_id
1 'polypeptide(L)' 'GRAKVMYAIARLLQKHSRLFAVLETLDNGKTIRETRDADLPLAARHFYHHAGWAALQAEEFADYRAVGVVGQIVPWNFP' A
#
# COMPACT_ATOMS: atom_id res chain seq x y z
N GLY A 1 5.99 -6.05 15.30
CA GLY A 1 4.77 -5.22 15.38
C GLY A 1 4.31 -4.83 14.00
N ARG A 2 3.01 -4.54 13.83
CA ARG A 2 2.36 -4.28 12.52
C ARG A 2 3.05 -3.17 11.72
N ALA A 3 3.45 -2.08 12.39
CA ALA A 3 4.17 -0.97 11.77
C ALA A 3 5.42 -1.40 10.98
N LYS A 4 6.25 -2.29 11.55
CA LYS A 4 7.47 -2.79 10.88
C LYS A 4 7.14 -3.57 9.60
N VAL A 5 6.06 -4.35 9.62
CA VAL A 5 5.62 -5.13 8.45
C VAL A 5 5.10 -4.20 7.37
N MET A 6 4.27 -3.21 7.70
CA MET A 6 3.75 -2.24 6.74
C MET A 6 4.89 -1.40 6.12
N TYR A 7 5.84 -0.96 6.93
CA TYR A 7 7.04 -0.29 6.44
C TYR A 7 7.87 -1.18 5.49
N ALA A 8 8.01 -2.47 5.81
CA ALA A 8 8.70 -3.42 4.94
C ALA A 8 7.98 -3.64 3.60
N ILE A 9 6.64 -3.70 3.59
CA ILE A 9 5.84 -3.77 2.35
C ILE A 9 6.11 -2.54 1.48
N ALA A 10 6.07 -1.33 2.06
CA ALA A 10 6.36 -0.10 1.33
C ALA A 10 7.78 -0.12 0.71
N ARG A 11 8.77 -0.62 1.45
CA ARG A 11 10.16 -0.80 0.98
C ARG A 11 10.26 -1.82 -0.16
N LEU A 12 9.52 -2.92 -0.10
CA LEU A 12 9.50 -3.92 -1.16
C LEU A 12 8.80 -3.39 -2.43
N LEU A 13 7.68 -2.66 -2.29
CA LEU A 13 7.04 -1.97 -3.41
C LEU A 13 8.01 -1.01 -4.11
N GLN A 14 8.76 -0.20 -3.34
CA GLN A 14 9.76 0.69 -3.91
C GLN A 14 10.91 -0.06 -4.58
N LYS A 15 11.46 -1.09 -3.91
CA LYS A 15 12.55 -1.93 -4.43
C LYS A 15 12.18 -2.59 -5.76
N HIS A 16 10.93 -3.04 -5.88
CA HIS A 16 10.42 -3.74 -7.05
C HIS A 16 9.53 -2.86 -7.93
N SER A 17 9.61 -1.52 -7.79
CA SER A 17 8.69 -0.58 -8.44
C SER A 17 8.64 -0.72 -9.95
N ARG A 18 9.79 -0.91 -10.60
CA ARG A 18 9.84 -1.14 -12.04
C ARG A 18 9.12 -2.42 -12.48
N LEU A 19 9.23 -3.50 -11.71
CA LEU A 19 8.54 -4.77 -12.00
C LEU A 19 7.03 -4.57 -11.91
N PHE A 20 6.56 -4.00 -10.80
CA PHE A 20 5.14 -3.77 -10.59
C PHE A 20 4.54 -2.81 -11.64
N ALA A 21 5.27 -1.76 -12.04
CA ALA A 21 4.73 -0.78 -13.00
C ALA A 21 4.52 -1.41 -14.38
N VAL A 22 5.44 -2.28 -14.80
CA VAL A 22 5.31 -3.03 -16.05
C VAL A 22 4.19 -4.05 -15.96
N LEU A 23 4.12 -4.81 -14.85
CA LEU A 23 3.05 -5.79 -14.65
C LEU A 23 1.67 -5.12 -14.69
N GLU A 24 1.50 -4.01 -13.98
CA GLU A 24 0.27 -3.21 -13.95
C GLU A 24 -0.12 -2.71 -15.34
N THR A 25 0.84 -2.20 -16.11
CA THR A 25 0.60 -1.77 -17.49
C THR A 25 0.17 -2.92 -18.38
N LEU A 26 0.73 -4.12 -18.22
CA LEU A 26 0.40 -5.29 -19.02
C LEU A 26 -1.01 -5.83 -18.70
N ASP A 27 -1.37 -5.86 -17.42
CA ASP A 27 -2.65 -6.43 -16.97
C ASP A 27 -3.81 -5.43 -17.13
N ASN A 28 -3.58 -4.16 -16.78
CA ASN A 28 -4.62 -3.13 -16.75
C ASN A 28 -4.78 -2.36 -18.07
N GLY A 29 -3.69 -2.27 -18.86
CA GLY A 29 -3.63 -1.43 -20.07
C GLY A 29 -3.31 0.05 -19.82
N LYS A 30 -3.06 0.47 -18.56
CA LYS A 30 -2.59 1.82 -18.24
C LYS A 30 -1.24 2.13 -18.88
N THR A 31 -1.03 3.40 -19.20
CA THR A 31 0.28 3.84 -19.68
C THR A 31 1.36 3.60 -18.62
N ILE A 32 2.54 3.17 -19.04
CA ILE A 32 3.69 2.94 -18.14
C ILE A 32 4.08 4.19 -17.33
N ARG A 33 3.77 5.38 -17.86
CA ARG A 33 3.99 6.64 -17.15
C ARG A 33 3.08 6.76 -15.95
N GLU A 34 1.80 6.44 -16.09
CA GLU A 34 0.82 6.51 -15.01
C GLU A 34 1.13 5.50 -13.90
N THR A 35 1.37 4.23 -14.26
CA THR A 35 1.67 3.17 -13.29
C THR A 35 2.97 3.44 -12.51
N ARG A 36 3.99 3.98 -13.19
CA ARG A 36 5.29 4.32 -12.59
C ARG A 36 5.25 5.60 -11.75
N ASP A 37 4.61 6.66 -12.23
CA ASP A 37 4.73 8.01 -11.65
C ASP A 37 3.60 8.35 -10.68
N ALA A 38 2.47 7.63 -10.74
CA ALA A 38 1.33 7.83 -9.84
C ALA A 38 1.03 6.58 -9.00
N ASP A 39 0.63 5.47 -9.62
CA ASP A 39 0.03 4.33 -8.90
C ASP A 39 0.97 3.73 -7.85
N LEU A 40 2.19 3.36 -8.25
CA LEU A 40 3.13 2.75 -7.30
C LEU A 40 3.68 3.69 -6.25
N PRO A 41 4.05 4.95 -6.57
CA PRO A 41 4.39 5.93 -5.54
C PRO A 41 3.28 6.12 -4.51
N LEU A 42 2.01 6.18 -4.95
CA LEU A 42 0.86 6.32 -4.06
C LEU A 42 0.62 5.06 -3.22
N ALA A 43 0.71 3.86 -3.81
CA ALA A 43 0.61 2.60 -3.08
C ALA A 43 1.70 2.48 -1.99
N ALA A 44 2.96 2.76 -2.33
CA ALA A 44 4.06 2.75 -1.36
C ALA A 44 3.86 3.80 -0.25
N ARG A 45 3.43 5.02 -0.61
CA ARG A 45 3.10 6.08 0.35
C ARG A 45 1.98 5.66 1.29
N HIS A 46 0.96 4.96 0.79
CA HIS A 46 -0.14 4.46 1.60
C HIS A 46 0.37 3.56 2.73
N PHE A 47 1.24 2.59 2.42
CA PHE A 47 1.84 1.72 3.43
C PHE A 47 2.77 2.47 4.40
N TYR A 48 3.61 3.39 3.92
CA TYR A 48 4.46 4.19 4.80
C TYR A 48 3.66 5.02 5.79
N HIS A 49 2.63 5.71 5.32
CA HIS A 49 1.80 6.56 6.16
C HIS A 49 1.10 5.73 7.26
N HIS A 50 0.47 4.61 6.87
CA HIS A 50 -0.26 3.77 7.82
C HIS A 50 0.66 2.93 8.74
N ALA A 51 1.92 2.71 8.38
CA ALA A 51 2.91 2.18 9.32
C ALA A 51 3.08 3.09 10.54
N GLY A 52 3.04 4.42 10.35
CA GLY A 52 3.07 5.40 11.44
C GLY A 52 1.86 5.28 12.35
N TRP A 53 0.65 5.23 11.78
CA TRP A 53 -0.58 5.00 12.55
C TRP A 53 -0.55 3.70 13.34
N ALA A 54 -0.04 2.62 12.74
CA ALA A 54 0.10 1.35 13.44
C ALA A 54 1.11 1.38 14.60
N ALA A 55 2.10 2.28 14.56
CA ALA A 55 3.05 2.48 15.65
C ALA A 55 2.45 3.28 16.81
N LEU A 56 1.59 4.25 16.49
CA LEU A 56 0.95 5.15 17.46
C LEU A 56 -0.36 4.61 18.04
N GLN A 57 -0.90 3.50 17.50
CA GLN A 57 -2.25 3.02 17.83
C GLN A 57 -2.49 2.79 19.33
N ALA A 58 -1.49 2.37 20.09
CA ALA A 58 -1.65 2.12 21.53
C ALA A 58 -1.76 3.41 22.37
N GLU A 59 -1.25 4.53 21.85
CA GLU A 59 -1.20 5.83 22.52
C GLU A 59 -2.33 6.75 22.03
N GLU A 60 -2.39 6.97 20.71
CA GLU A 60 -3.31 7.92 20.09
C GLU A 60 -4.72 7.35 19.87
N PHE A 61 -4.86 6.01 19.91
CA PHE A 61 -6.12 5.30 19.65
C PHE A 61 -6.36 4.18 20.67
N ALA A 62 -5.98 4.41 21.93
CA ALA A 62 -6.05 3.41 23.01
C ALA A 62 -7.46 2.82 23.20
N ASP A 63 -8.51 3.64 23.01
CA ASP A 63 -9.91 3.22 23.13
C ASP A 63 -10.44 2.49 21.89
N TYR A 64 -9.71 2.54 20.78
CA TYR A 64 -10.10 1.87 19.53
C TYR A 64 -9.55 0.46 19.49
N ARG A 65 -10.38 -0.46 19.00
CA ARG A 65 -10.02 -1.87 18.79
C ARG A 65 -10.18 -2.24 17.34
N ALA A 66 -9.41 -3.24 16.91
CA ALA A 66 -9.59 -3.81 15.59
C ALA A 66 -10.99 -4.43 15.48
N VAL A 67 -11.66 -4.18 14.35
CA VAL A 67 -12.98 -4.78 14.04
C VAL A 67 -12.94 -6.30 13.88
N GLY A 68 -11.74 -6.88 13.69
CA GLY A 68 -11.54 -8.30 13.45
C GLY A 68 -11.29 -8.60 11.98
N VAL A 69 -12.08 -9.50 11.40
CA VAL A 69 -11.95 -9.91 9.98
C VAL A 69 -12.61 -8.87 9.07
N VAL A 70 -11.93 -8.49 7.98
CA VAL A 70 -12.43 -7.55 6.98
C VAL A 70 -12.40 -8.21 5.61
N GLY A 71 -13.56 -8.36 4.96
CA GLY A 71 -13.65 -8.76 3.55
C GLY A 71 -13.48 -7.55 2.64
N GLN A 72 -12.47 -7.57 1.76
CA GLN A 72 -12.18 -6.46 0.84
C GLN A 72 -12.41 -6.90 -0.61
N ILE A 73 -13.23 -6.16 -1.35
CA ILE A 73 -13.48 -6.33 -2.79
C ILE A 73 -13.05 -5.02 -3.48
N VAL A 74 -12.18 -5.10 -4.49
CA VAL A 74 -11.60 -3.94 -5.17
C VAL A 74 -11.97 -3.92 -6.66
N PRO A 75 -12.09 -2.74 -7.29
CA PRO A 75 -12.35 -2.62 -8.72
C PRO A 75 -11.09 -2.91 -9.54
N TRP A 76 -11.26 -3.04 -10.86
CA TRP A 76 -10.19 -3.34 -11.79
C TRP A 76 -9.40 -2.13 -12.25
N ASN A 77 -9.78 -0.89 -11.97
CA ASN A 77 -9.15 0.29 -12.57
C ASN A 77 -7.89 0.77 -11.83
N PHE A 78 -7.69 0.41 -10.57
CA PHE A 78 -6.46 0.61 -9.79
C PHE A 78 -6.24 -0.60 -8.87
N PRO A 79 -5.93 -1.78 -9.45
CA PRO A 79 -5.62 -2.99 -8.69
C PRO A 79 -4.36 -2.81 -7.83
#